data_AF-A0A060CI10-F1
#
_entry.id   AF-A0A060CI10-F1
#
_cell.length_a   1.000
_cell.length_b   1.000
_cell.length_c   1.000
_cell.angle_alpha   90.00
_cell.angle_beta   90.00
_cell.angle_gamma   90.00
#
_symmetry.space_group_name_H-M   'P 1'
#
loop_
_entity.id
_entity.type
_entity.pdbx_description
1 polymer ?
#
loop_
_entity_poly.entity_id
_entity_poly.type
_entity_poly.pdbx_seq_one_letter_code
_entity_poly.pdbx_strand_id
1 'polypeptide(L)'
;ASFTDGSTDSDGSIASRSWDFGDGGTSTATNPSHTYSQAGTYTVTLTVTDNDGATDTKSATVTVGSSGSSGSVLQNGVAVTGLSGSKGQQLNYSVVVPFL
;
A
#
# COMPACT_ATOMS: atom_id res chain seq x y z
N ALA A 1 -5.56 2.75 0.41
CA ALA A 1 -4.39 2.82 1.31
C ALA A 1 -3.47 3.93 0.83
N SER A 2 -2.74 4.56 1.74
CA SER A 2 -1.75 5.59 1.43
C SER A 2 -0.37 5.12 1.89
N PHE A 3 0.64 5.31 1.06
CA PHE A 3 1.98 4.78 1.29
C PHE A 3 2.99 5.91 1.38
N THR A 4 3.91 5.81 2.33
CA THR A 4 4.95 6.82 2.55
C THR A 4 6.31 6.18 2.37
N ASP A 5 7.00 6.50 1.26
CA ASP A 5 8.45 6.36 1.13
C ASP A 5 9.17 7.32 2.08
N GLY A 6 10.04 6.76 2.92
CA GLY A 6 11.07 7.42 3.71
C GLY A 6 12.40 6.68 3.56
N SER A 7 12.68 6.20 2.36
CA SER A 7 13.92 5.52 2.01
C SER A 7 15.07 6.52 1.88
N THR A 8 16.29 6.04 2.15
CA THR A 8 17.50 6.86 2.13
C THR A 8 18.62 6.15 1.40
N ASP A 9 19.39 6.97 0.71
CA ASP A 9 20.70 6.65 0.15
C ASP A 9 21.74 7.45 0.97
N SER A 10 22.89 6.85 1.28
CA SER A 10 23.90 7.45 2.16
C SER A 10 25.15 7.94 1.42
N ASP A 11 25.35 7.53 0.17
CA ASP A 11 26.46 7.92 -0.71
C ASP A 11 26.01 8.64 -1.98
N GLY A 12 24.74 8.47 -2.38
CA GLY A 12 24.18 9.08 -3.58
C GLY A 12 22.79 9.70 -3.40
N SER A 13 21.92 9.41 -4.36
CA SER A 13 20.54 9.86 -4.46
C SER A 13 19.65 8.79 -5.10
N ILE A 14 18.44 8.63 -4.55
CA ILE A 14 17.46 7.68 -5.07
C ILE A 14 16.96 8.13 -6.46
N ALA A 15 17.37 7.41 -7.50
CA ALA A 15 16.97 7.65 -8.88
C ALA A 15 15.54 7.18 -9.18
N SER A 16 15.07 6.06 -8.62
CA SER A 16 13.72 5.55 -8.89
C SER A 16 13.07 4.79 -7.73
N ARG A 17 11.73 4.69 -7.79
CA ARG A 17 10.90 3.82 -6.95
C ARG A 17 10.00 2.97 -7.84
N SER A 18 9.78 1.73 -7.44
CA SER A 18 8.77 0.85 -8.00
C SER A 18 7.93 0.23 -6.88
N TRP A 19 6.65 0.55 -6.88
CA TRP A 19 5.65 -0.05 -6.01
C TRP A 19 4.89 -1.14 -6.76
N ASP A 20 4.81 -2.33 -6.18
CA ASP A 20 3.80 -3.34 -6.51
C ASP A 20 2.83 -3.46 -5.31
N PHE A 21 1.52 -3.40 -5.58
CA PHE A 21 0.51 -3.44 -4.53
C PHE A 21 -0.02 -4.86 -4.23
N GLY A 22 0.47 -5.90 -4.91
CA GLY A 22 0.05 -7.29 -4.71
C GLY A 22 -1.33 -7.65 -5.29
N ASP A 23 -2.07 -6.69 -5.88
CA ASP A 23 -3.31 -6.91 -6.62
C ASP A 23 -3.16 -6.70 -8.15
N GLY A 24 -1.92 -6.50 -8.61
CA GLY A 24 -1.58 -6.14 -9.99
C GLY A 24 -1.55 -4.64 -10.28
N GLY A 25 -1.89 -3.78 -9.30
CA GLY A 25 -1.63 -2.34 -9.38
C GLY A 25 -0.17 -2.01 -9.08
N THR A 26 0.37 -1.01 -9.77
CA THR A 26 1.75 -0.52 -9.58
C THR A 26 1.84 1.00 -9.52
N SER A 27 2.95 1.55 -9.02
CA SER A 27 3.23 3.00 -9.06
C SER A 27 4.73 3.31 -9.02
N THR A 28 5.14 4.46 -9.55
CA THR A 28 6.51 5.00 -9.45
C THR A 28 6.57 6.29 -8.62
N ALA A 29 5.46 6.75 -8.06
CA ALA A 29 5.43 7.93 -7.21
C ALA A 29 6.11 7.68 -5.85
N THR A 30 6.69 8.73 -5.26
CA THR A 30 7.30 8.67 -3.91
C THR A 30 6.27 8.28 -2.85
N ASN A 31 5.10 8.92 -2.83
CA ASN A 31 4.08 8.69 -1.80
C ASN A 31 2.72 8.38 -2.45
N PRO A 32 2.54 7.18 -3.03
CA PRO A 32 1.33 6.85 -3.78
C PRO A 32 0.13 6.61 -2.86
N SER A 33 -1.06 6.62 -3.47
CA SER A 33 -2.27 6.04 -2.89
C SER A 33 -2.83 5.00 -3.84
N HIS A 34 -3.34 3.89 -3.29
CA HIS A 34 -3.95 2.81 -4.07
C HIS A 34 -5.31 2.41 -3.50
N THR A 35 -6.20 1.90 -4.35
CA THR A 35 -7.53 1.43 -3.97
C THR A 35 -7.71 -0.02 -4.39
N TYR A 36 -7.69 -0.92 -3.41
CA TYR A 36 -8.02 -2.32 -3.60
C TYR A 36 -9.52 -2.48 -3.86
N SER A 37 -9.86 -3.19 -4.94
CA SER A 37 -11.25 -3.43 -5.36
C SER A 37 -11.92 -4.60 -4.63
N GLN A 38 -11.13 -5.50 -4.04
CA GLN A 38 -11.58 -6.75 -3.45
C GLN A 38 -11.10 -6.90 -2.00
N ALA A 39 -11.77 -7.80 -1.28
CA ALA A 39 -11.33 -8.28 0.02
C ALA A 39 -10.11 -9.20 -0.16
N GLY A 40 -9.14 -9.12 0.73
CA GLY A 40 -7.97 -10.00 0.69
C GLY A 40 -6.83 -9.51 1.57
N THR A 41 -5.76 -10.29 1.60
CA THR A 41 -4.46 -9.85 2.12
C THR A 41 -3.52 -9.72 0.94
N TYR A 42 -2.95 -8.54 0.77
CA TYR A 42 -2.07 -8.17 -0.32
C TYR A 42 -0.66 -7.93 0.23
N THR A 43 0.37 -8.46 -0.43
CA THR A 43 1.76 -8.14 -0.12
C THR A 43 2.17 -6.94 -0.96
N VAL A 44 2.31 -5.79 -0.33
CA VAL A 44 2.80 -4.57 -0.98
C VAL A 44 4.32 -4.56 -0.90
N THR A 45 4.97 -4.21 -2.01
CA THR A 45 6.42 -4.22 -2.18
C THR A 45 6.88 -2.88 -2.71
N LEU A 46 7.88 -2.27 -2.07
CA LEU A 46 8.63 -1.13 -2.59
C LEU A 46 10.04 -1.59 -2.93
N THR A 47 10.42 -1.47 -4.19
CA THR A 47 11.81 -1.54 -4.65
C THR A 47 12.32 -0.13 -4.92
N VAL A 48 13.53 0.16 -4.44
CA VAL A 48 14.21 1.45 -4.61
C VAL A 48 15.49 1.23 -5.41
N THR A 49 15.85 2.20 -6.25
CA THR A 49 17.09 2.19 -7.03
C THR A 49 17.80 3.54 -6.90
N ASP A 50 19.09 3.55 -6.60
CA ASP A 50 19.92 4.75 -6.57
C ASP A 50 20.47 5.16 -7.96
N ASN A 51 21.30 6.20 -7.99
CA ASN A 51 21.92 6.72 -9.20
C ASN A 51 23.12 5.91 -9.72
N ASP A 52 23.67 4.97 -8.95
CA ASP A 52 24.73 4.05 -9.36
C ASP A 52 24.16 2.67 -9.80
N GLY A 53 22.86 2.46 -9.54
CA GLY A 53 22.10 1.30 -9.98
C GLY A 53 21.95 0.21 -8.92
N ALA A 54 22.35 0.46 -7.66
CA ALA A 54 22.08 -0.48 -6.58
C ALA A 54 20.57 -0.50 -6.26
N THR A 55 20.09 -1.63 -5.76
CA THR A 55 18.67 -1.85 -5.49
C THR A 55 18.46 -2.56 -4.17
N ASP A 56 17.48 -2.10 -3.39
CA ASP A 56 16.97 -2.83 -2.23
C ASP A 56 15.43 -2.78 -2.20
N THR A 57 14.80 -3.69 -1.47
CA THR A 57 13.36 -3.94 -1.51
C THR A 57 12.80 -4.24 -0.12
N LYS A 58 11.69 -3.56 0.24
CA LYS A 58 10.95 -3.81 1.49
C LYS A 58 9.48 -4.08 1.20
N SER A 59 8.94 -5.11 1.83
CA SER A 59 7.52 -5.48 1.72
C SER A 59 6.76 -5.32 3.04
N ALA A 60 5.44 -5.15 2.98
CA ALA A 60 4.54 -5.32 4.12
C ALA A 60 3.13 -5.75 3.66
N THR A 61 2.39 -6.40 4.55
CA THR A 61 1.03 -6.88 4.25
C THR A 61 -0.03 -5.80 4.47
N VAL A 62 -0.99 -5.72 3.55
CA VAL A 62 -2.22 -4.94 3.70
C VAL A 62 -3.40 -5.92 3.69
N THR A 63 -4.10 -6.03 4.81
CA THR A 63 -5.37 -6.77 4.86
C THR A 63 -6.53 -5.80 4.63
N VAL A 64 -7.26 -6.06 3.55
CA VAL A 64 -8.51 -5.40 3.18
C VAL A 64 -9.64 -6.33 3.59
N GLY A 65 -10.33 -5.98 4.67
CA GLY A 65 -11.56 -6.70 5.03
C GLY A 65 -12.58 -6.58 3.89
N SER A 66 -13.37 -7.64 3.69
CA SER A 66 -14.57 -7.48 2.88
C SER A 66 -15.39 -6.36 3.49
N SER A 67 -15.66 -5.32 2.69
CA SER A 67 -16.74 -4.39 3.00
C SER A 67 -18.03 -5.16 2.80
N GLY A 68 -18.35 -6.04 3.77
CA GLY A 68 -19.58 -6.81 3.79
C GLY A 68 -20.71 -5.81 3.63
N SER A 69 -21.48 -5.96 2.55
CA SER A 69 -22.36 -4.89 2.06
C SER A 69 -23.20 -4.34 3.19
N SER A 70 -22.83 -3.14 3.61
CA SER A 70 -23.32 -2.48 4.81
C SER A 70 -24.59 -1.70 4.48
N GLY A 71 -25.42 -2.31 3.63
CA GLY A 71 -26.72 -1.86 3.20
C GLY A 71 -27.80 -2.76 3.75
N SER A 72 -28.22 -2.48 4.98
CA SER A 72 -29.58 -2.02 5.27
C SER A 72 -29.55 -1.32 6.66
N VAL A 73 -30.55 -0.48 7.00
CA VAL A 73 -30.84 0.02 8.38
C VAL A 73 -32.32 -0.18 8.82
N LEU A 74 -32.57 -0.67 10.06
CA LEU A 74 -33.88 -1.24 10.52
C LEU A 74 -34.87 -0.12 10.93
N GLN A 75 -34.99 0.94 10.14
CA GLN A 75 -35.94 1.99 10.46
C GLN A 75 -37.36 1.47 10.19
N ASN A 76 -38.07 1.13 11.26
CA ASN A 76 -39.43 0.56 11.24
C ASN A 76 -39.55 -0.91 10.72
N GLY A 77 -38.52 -1.76 10.88
CA GLY A 77 -38.74 -3.23 10.92
C GLY A 77 -38.26 -4.11 9.74
N VAL A 78 -37.56 -3.59 8.73
CA VAL A 78 -36.93 -4.38 7.64
C VAL A 78 -35.43 -4.67 7.92
N ALA A 79 -34.93 -5.90 7.72
CA ALA A 79 -33.69 -6.48 8.34
C ALA A 79 -32.32 -6.14 7.70
N VAL A 80 -31.26 -5.96 8.54
CA VAL A 80 -30.24 -4.92 8.26
C VAL A 80 -28.75 -5.23 8.44
N THR A 81 -28.10 -5.51 7.32
CA THR A 81 -26.66 -5.80 7.22
C THR A 81 -25.88 -4.50 7.04
N GLY A 82 -25.33 -3.92 8.12
CA GLY A 82 -25.17 -2.44 8.21
C GLY A 82 -23.79 -1.78 8.42
N LEU A 83 -22.70 -2.49 8.75
CA LEU A 83 -21.34 -1.90 8.96
C LEU A 83 -20.23 -2.94 8.67
N SER A 84 -19.02 -2.62 8.15
CA SER A 84 -18.47 -1.37 7.57
C SER A 84 -17.27 -1.69 6.61
N GLY A 85 -16.49 -0.69 6.13
CA GLY A 85 -15.33 -0.88 5.23
C GLY A 85 -14.04 -0.13 5.63
N SER A 86 -12.88 -0.81 5.57
CA SER A 86 -11.56 -0.32 6.03
C SER A 86 -10.90 0.73 5.10
N LYS A 87 -11.55 1.89 4.94
CA LYS A 87 -10.96 3.05 4.27
C LYS A 87 -9.98 3.75 5.23
N GLY A 88 -8.67 3.74 4.94
CA GLY A 88 -7.70 4.60 5.65
C GLY A 88 -6.37 4.00 6.11
N GLN A 89 -6.04 2.74 5.80
CA GLN A 89 -4.72 2.19 6.15
C GLN A 89 -3.59 3.05 5.56
N GLN A 90 -2.75 3.64 6.43
CA GLN A 90 -1.49 4.30 6.10
C GLN A 90 -0.33 3.37 6.45
N LEU A 91 0.65 3.24 5.54
CA LEU A 91 1.83 2.39 5.76
C LEU A 91 3.12 3.15 5.44
N ASN A 92 4.08 3.06 6.34
CA ASN A 92 5.41 3.63 6.20
C ASN A 92 6.40 2.58 5.68
N TYR A 93 7.18 2.98 4.69
CA TYR A 93 8.27 2.21 4.09
C TYR A 93 9.55 3.01 4.22
N SER A 94 10.63 2.33 4.56
CA SER A 94 11.97 2.87 4.51
C SER A 94 12.85 1.73 4.02
N VAL A 95 13.54 1.98 2.93
CA VAL A 95 14.56 1.13 2.33
C VAL A 95 15.88 1.88 2.52
N VAL A 96 16.94 1.18 2.91
CA VAL A 96 18.29 1.74 2.98
C VAL A 96 19.08 1.07 1.87
N VAL A 97 19.25 1.76 0.75
CA VAL A 97 20.04 1.22 -0.36
C VAL A 97 21.50 1.10 0.09
N PRO A 98 22.15 -0.06 -0.12
CA PRO A 98 23.53 -0.27 0.31
C PRO A 98 24.53 0.26 -0.73
N PHE A 99 25.65 0.76 -0.22
CA PHE A 99 26.86 1.09 -1.00
C PHE A 99 27.27 -0.04 -1.96
N LEU A 100 27.74 0.31 -3.16
CA LEU A 100 28.34 -0.58 -4.16
C LEU A 100 29.87 -0.75 -3.99
#